data_AF-A0A444GM50-F1
#
_entry.id   AF-A0A444GM50-F1
#
_cell.length_a   1.000
_cell.length_b   1.000
_cell.length_c   1.000
_cell.angle_alpha   90.00
_cell.angle_beta   90.00
_cell.angle_gamma   90.00
#
_symmetry.space_group_name_H-M   'P 1'
#
loop_
_entity.id
_entity.type
_entity.pdbx_description
1 polymer ?
#
loop_
_entity_poly.entity_id
_entity_poly.type
_entity_poly.pdbx_seq_one_letter_code
_entity_poly.pdbx_strand_id
1 'polypeptide(L)'
;MDTTAQKEVKVAARQILTSWLADGIEGVQFLSTSEWKIDDQVFLNSNNDKGYLLLLNQDKDPLAELDYVQVLYASKEDGKWNIYLESMPNLVIPRRKENGNFVANTFSQLAAAGENEIGRQYKNGNDEFSSKEFKEDLKKNHQRFLSRKIKN
;
A
#
# COMPACT_ATOMS: atom_id res chain seq x y z
N MET A 1 -15.44 -15.07 1.23
CA MET A 1 -14.33 -16.04 1.40
C MET A 1 -13.12 -15.43 0.73
N ASP A 2 -12.03 -15.23 1.47
CA ASP A 2 -10.75 -14.74 0.95
C ASP A 2 -10.21 -15.80 -0.03
N THR A 3 -9.91 -15.44 -1.28
CA THR A 3 -9.40 -16.42 -2.26
C THR A 3 -7.93 -16.76 -1.96
N THR A 4 -7.46 -17.93 -2.38
CA THR A 4 -6.04 -18.33 -2.22
C THR A 4 -5.08 -17.23 -2.74
N ALA A 5 -5.42 -16.61 -3.88
CA ALA A 5 -4.63 -15.52 -4.46
C ALA A 5 -4.57 -14.27 -3.57
N GLN A 6 -5.68 -13.88 -2.94
CA GLN A 6 -5.72 -12.74 -2.01
C GLN A 6 -4.83 -12.96 -0.79
N LYS A 7 -4.81 -14.19 -0.26
CA LYS A 7 -3.90 -14.56 0.83
C LYS A 7 -2.44 -14.55 0.40
N GLU A 8 -2.13 -15.12 -0.77
CA GLU A 8 -0.77 -15.16 -1.33
C GLU A 8 -0.19 -13.75 -1.51
N VAL A 9 -0.95 -12.84 -2.14
CA VAL A 9 -0.45 -11.49 -2.42
C VAL A 9 -0.27 -10.67 -1.15
N LYS A 10 -1.13 -10.82 -0.13
CA LYS A 10 -0.94 -10.17 1.19
C LYS A 10 0.32 -10.64 1.88
N VAL A 11 0.60 -11.95 1.84
CA VAL A 11 1.83 -12.53 2.41
C VAL A 11 3.05 -11.98 1.67
N ALA A 12 3.03 -11.97 0.34
CA ALA A 12 4.11 -11.44 -0.47
C ALA A 12 4.36 -9.95 -0.21
N ALA A 13 3.30 -9.12 -0.16
CA ALA A 13 3.38 -7.70 0.17
C ALA A 13 4.07 -7.46 1.51
N ARG A 14 3.65 -8.19 2.55
CA ARG A 14 4.27 -8.07 3.88
C ARG A 14 5.75 -8.46 3.87
N GLN A 15 6.09 -9.56 3.22
CA GLN A 15 7.48 -10.04 3.12
C GLN A 15 8.36 -9.03 2.37
N ILE A 16 7.88 -8.52 1.23
CA ILE A 16 8.61 -7.58 0.39
C ILE A 16 8.83 -6.24 1.11
N LEU A 17 7.79 -5.66 1.72
CA LEU A 17 7.93 -4.43 2.51
C LEU A 17 8.91 -4.59 3.67
N THR A 18 8.85 -5.74 4.37
CA THR A 18 9.78 -6.04 5.47
C THR A 18 11.22 -6.17 4.95
N SER A 19 11.43 -6.79 3.79
CA SER A 19 12.74 -6.86 3.15
C SER A 19 13.26 -5.47 2.78
N TRP A 20 12.46 -4.66 2.10
CA TRP A 20 12.87 -3.30 1.72
C TRP A 20 13.21 -2.42 2.92
N LEU A 21 12.47 -2.57 4.01
CA LEU A 21 12.78 -1.93 5.29
C LEU A 21 14.16 -2.35 5.80
N ALA A 22 14.42 -3.65 5.87
CA ALA A 22 15.69 -4.21 6.32
C ALA A 22 16.87 -3.84 5.39
N ASP A 23 16.61 -3.73 4.09
CA ASP A 23 17.60 -3.37 3.07
C ASP A 23 17.93 -1.86 3.02
N GLY A 24 17.27 -1.05 3.85
CA GLY A 24 17.49 0.39 3.94
C GLY A 24 16.91 1.17 2.76
N ILE A 25 15.90 0.65 2.05
CA ILE A 25 15.27 1.33 0.91
C ILE A 25 14.55 2.58 1.42
N GLU A 26 15.01 3.76 0.99
CA GLU A 26 14.63 5.08 1.52
C GLU A 26 13.11 5.28 1.53
N GLY A 27 12.44 4.93 0.42
CA GLY A 27 11.01 5.20 0.23
C GLY A 27 10.07 4.37 1.11
N VAL A 28 10.56 3.45 1.95
CA VAL A 28 9.75 2.74 2.96
C VAL A 28 10.19 3.00 4.39
N GLN A 29 11.23 3.80 4.62
CA GLN A 29 11.81 3.94 5.96
C GLN A 29 10.88 4.63 6.94
N PHE A 30 9.90 5.40 6.46
CA PHE A 30 8.82 5.92 7.27
C PHE A 30 8.03 4.82 8.01
N LEU A 31 7.99 3.58 7.49
CA LEU A 31 7.31 2.46 8.15
C LEU A 31 8.04 2.00 9.43
N SER A 32 9.32 2.33 9.60
CA SER A 32 10.08 1.98 10.81
C SER A 32 9.58 2.73 12.05
N THR A 33 9.08 3.94 11.85
CA THR A 33 8.49 4.81 12.90
C THR A 33 6.98 4.71 12.98
N SER A 34 6.37 3.79 12.24
CA SER A 34 4.92 3.62 12.18
C SER A 34 4.43 2.28 12.70
N GLU A 35 3.14 2.22 13.03
CA GLU A 35 2.36 0.98 13.02
C GLU A 35 1.69 0.85 11.65
N TRP A 36 1.85 -0.31 11.00
CA TRP A 36 1.31 -0.51 9.66
C TRP A 36 0.80 -1.92 9.45
N LYS A 37 -0.16 -2.06 8.52
CA LYS A 37 -0.62 -3.36 8.03
C LYS A 37 -1.08 -3.27 6.58
N ILE A 38 -1.08 -4.41 5.90
CA ILE A 38 -1.83 -4.57 4.65
C ILE A 38 -3.31 -4.73 5.04
N ASP A 39 -4.19 -3.99 4.38
CA ASP A 39 -5.63 -4.10 4.59
C ASP A 39 -6.14 -5.50 4.21
N ASP A 40 -7.29 -5.87 4.78
CA ASP A 40 -7.90 -7.17 4.50
C ASP A 40 -8.47 -7.23 3.08
N GLN A 41 -8.90 -6.09 2.51
CA GLN A 41 -9.41 -6.00 1.16
C GLN A 41 -8.26 -6.05 0.13
N VAL A 42 -8.47 -6.88 -0.90
CA VAL A 42 -7.55 -7.04 -2.02
C VAL A 42 -8.34 -6.95 -3.31
N PHE A 43 -7.88 -6.09 -4.20
CA PHE A 43 -8.56 -5.77 -5.45
C PHE A 43 -7.83 -6.47 -6.61
N LEU A 44 -8.19 -7.72 -6.90
CA LEU A 44 -7.58 -8.52 -7.98
C LEU A 44 -8.40 -8.56 -9.28
N ASN A 45 -7.70 -8.45 -10.41
CA ASN A 45 -8.28 -8.63 -11.73
C ASN A 45 -8.92 -10.02 -11.93
N SER A 46 -9.70 -10.16 -12.99
CA SER A 46 -10.41 -11.40 -13.30
C SER A 46 -9.49 -12.63 -13.37
N ASN A 47 -8.23 -12.44 -13.79
CA ASN A 47 -7.21 -13.48 -13.86
C ASN A 47 -6.50 -13.78 -12.52
N ASN A 48 -6.74 -12.99 -11.47
CA ASN A 48 -6.06 -13.06 -10.18
C ASN A 48 -4.52 -12.99 -10.27
N ASP A 49 -4.01 -12.28 -11.27
CA ASP A 49 -2.57 -12.11 -11.51
C ASP A 49 -2.11 -10.64 -11.38
N LYS A 50 -3.05 -9.70 -11.26
CA LYS A 50 -2.77 -8.28 -11.06
C LYS A 50 -3.77 -7.69 -10.09
N GLY A 51 -3.38 -6.63 -9.39
CA GLY A 51 -4.30 -5.94 -8.52
C GLY A 51 -3.67 -4.90 -7.63
N TYR A 52 -4.44 -4.50 -6.62
CA TYR A 52 -4.11 -3.45 -5.68
C TYR A 52 -4.32 -3.94 -4.26
N LEU A 53 -3.45 -3.48 -3.36
CA LEU A 53 -3.61 -3.60 -1.93
C LEU A 53 -3.53 -2.21 -1.30
N LEU A 54 -4.09 -2.09 -0.11
CA LEU A 54 -3.95 -0.88 0.70
C LEU A 54 -2.95 -1.15 1.82
N LEU A 55 -1.94 -0.30 1.92
CA LEU A 55 -1.04 -0.22 3.06
C LEU A 55 -1.60 0.84 4.00
N LEU A 56 -2.06 0.42 5.18
CA LEU A 56 -2.55 1.31 6.22
C LEU A 56 -1.38 1.66 7.14
N ASN A 57 -1.17 2.95 7.37
CA ASN A 57 0.01 3.44 8.06
C ASN A 57 -0.36 4.52 9.10
N GLN A 58 -0.06 4.24 10.36
CA GLN A 58 -0.24 5.13 11.50
C GLN A 58 1.12 5.53 12.05
N ASP A 59 1.42 6.82 12.08
CA ASP A 59 2.65 7.32 12.70
C ASP A 59 2.64 7.03 14.22
N LYS A 60 3.76 6.60 14.81
CA LYS A 60 3.84 6.40 16.27
C LYS A 60 4.09 7.70 17.03
N ASP A 61 4.44 8.79 16.35
CA ASP A 61 4.59 10.10 16.98
C ASP A 61 3.22 10.59 17.53
N PRO A 62 3.10 10.85 18.84
CA PRO A 62 1.87 11.39 19.43
C PRO A 62 1.54 12.82 18.93
N LEU A 63 2.50 13.54 18.35
CA LEU A 63 2.32 14.86 17.76
C LEU A 63 2.00 14.81 16.26
N ALA A 64 2.07 13.64 15.62
CA ALA A 64 1.72 13.54 14.22
C ALA A 64 0.26 13.95 14.01
N GLU A 65 0.01 14.77 13.00
CA GLU A 65 -1.31 15.30 12.68
C GLU A 65 -2.06 14.43 11.67
N LEU A 66 -1.36 13.49 11.03
CA LEU A 66 -1.79 12.77 9.83
C LEU A 66 -1.50 11.27 9.95
N ASP A 67 -2.39 10.47 9.36
CA ASP A 67 -2.18 9.07 9.04
C ASP A 67 -2.29 8.88 7.52
N TYR A 68 -1.84 7.73 7.02
CA TYR A 68 -1.72 7.51 5.58
C TYR A 68 -2.33 6.19 5.15
N VAL A 69 -2.92 6.19 3.95
CA VAL A 69 -3.21 4.96 3.19
C VAL A 69 -2.49 5.05 1.87
N GLN A 70 -1.54 4.14 1.66
CA GLN A 70 -0.82 4.01 0.39
C GLN A 70 -1.39 2.87 -0.43
N VAL A 71 -1.41 3.03 -1.76
CA VAL A 71 -1.79 1.96 -2.66
C VAL A 71 -0.54 1.19 -3.11
N LEU A 72 -0.58 -0.11 -2.90
CA LEU A 72 0.41 -1.05 -3.43
C LEU A 72 -0.16 -1.69 -4.69
N TYR A 73 0.62 -1.70 -5.75
CA TYR A 73 0.29 -2.44 -6.96
C TYR A 73 0.94 -3.81 -6.87
N ALA A 74 0.24 -4.83 -7.35
CA ALA A 74 0.73 -6.19 -7.34
C ALA A 74 0.57 -6.84 -8.72
N SER A 75 1.62 -7.53 -9.17
CA SER A 75 1.56 -8.34 -10.39
C SER A 75 2.31 -9.65 -10.19
N LYS A 76 1.67 -10.76 -10.57
CA LYS A 76 2.23 -12.10 -10.55
C LYS A 76 2.97 -12.35 -11.87
N GLU A 77 4.29 -12.46 -11.80
CA GLU A 77 5.17 -12.74 -12.95
C GLU A 77 5.98 -14.00 -12.63
N ASP A 78 6.01 -14.97 -13.55
CA ASP A 78 6.66 -16.28 -13.36
C ASP A 78 6.27 -16.98 -12.03
N GLY A 79 4.99 -16.87 -11.66
CA GLY A 79 4.42 -17.46 -10.45
C GLY A 79 4.75 -16.72 -9.15
N LYS A 80 5.50 -15.60 -9.20
CA LYS A 80 5.88 -14.80 -8.03
C LYS A 80 5.16 -13.46 -8.03
N TRP A 81 4.66 -13.05 -6.87
CA TRP A 81 4.08 -11.72 -6.67
C TRP A 81 5.18 -10.67 -6.58
N ASN A 82 5.14 -9.71 -7.49
CA ASN A 82 5.89 -8.47 -7.43
C ASN A 82 5.00 -7.38 -6.87
N ILE A 83 5.59 -6.52 -6.04
CA ILE A 83 4.89 -5.43 -5.36
C ILE A 83 5.56 -4.14 -5.77
N TYR A 84 4.75 -3.14 -6.10
CA TYR A 84 5.22 -1.84 -6.56
C TYR A 84 4.61 -0.77 -5.66
N LEU A 85 5.49 0.05 -5.10
CA LEU A 85 5.17 1.21 -4.28
C LEU A 85 5.64 2.45 -5.07
N GLU A 86 4.70 3.14 -5.70
CA GLU A 86 4.79 4.47 -6.36
C GLU A 86 3.97 4.48 -7.68
N SER A 87 2.72 4.94 -7.62
CA SER A 87 2.04 5.55 -8.79
C SER A 87 0.74 6.28 -8.44
N MET A 88 0.08 5.96 -7.31
CA MET A 88 -1.07 6.72 -6.82
C MET A 88 -0.71 7.67 -5.67
N PRO A 89 -1.36 8.84 -5.57
CA PRO A 89 -1.24 9.72 -4.40
C PRO A 89 -1.62 8.96 -3.13
N ASN A 90 -0.82 9.13 -2.07
CA ASN A 90 -1.19 8.64 -0.76
C ASN A 90 -2.47 9.35 -0.31
N LEU A 91 -3.43 8.59 0.22
CA LEU A 91 -4.52 9.20 0.97
C LEU A 91 -3.95 9.69 2.29
N VAL A 92 -4.13 10.97 2.55
CA VAL A 92 -3.71 11.64 3.77
C VAL A 92 -4.95 11.84 4.63
N ILE A 93 -4.97 11.22 5.80
CA ILE A 93 -6.12 11.23 6.70
C ILE A 93 -5.76 12.04 7.96
N PRO A 94 -6.40 13.19 8.21
CA PRO A 94 -6.09 13.98 9.39
C PRO A 94 -6.53 13.25 10.67
N ARG A 95 -5.73 13.36 11.72
CA ARG A 95 -6.08 12.92 13.06
C ARG A 95 -7.00 13.92 13.73
N ARG A 96 -7.89 13.42 14.59
CA ARG A 96 -8.77 14.27 15.39
C ARG A 96 -8.01 14.78 16.61
N LYS A 97 -8.31 16.00 17.04
CA LYS A 97 -7.84 16.52 18.33
C LYS A 97 -8.85 16.18 19.41
N GLU A 98 -8.40 15.51 20.46
CA GLU A 98 -9.17 15.27 21.68
C GLU A 98 -8.38 15.81 22.87
N ASN A 99 -8.99 16.73 23.63
CA ASN A 99 -8.35 17.39 24.78
C ASN A 99 -6.97 18.01 24.48
N GLY A 100 -6.80 18.56 23.26
CA GLY A 100 -5.56 19.19 22.82
C GLY A 100 -4.52 18.24 22.21
N ASN A 101 -4.72 16.92 22.29
CA ASN A 101 -3.81 15.91 21.74
C ASN A 101 -4.37 15.32 20.45
N PHE A 102 -3.50 14.94 19.52
CA PHE A 102 -3.91 14.19 18.34
C PHE A 102 -4.19 12.73 18.70
N VAL A 103 -5.29 12.20 18.16
CA VAL A 103 -5.68 10.80 18.30
C VAL A 103 -5.56 10.11 16.94
N ALA A 104 -4.75 9.06 16.89
CA ALA A 104 -4.55 8.27 15.68
C ALA A 104 -5.87 7.70 15.16
N ASN A 105 -6.08 7.76 13.84
CA ASN A 105 -7.20 7.09 13.20
C ASN A 105 -7.00 5.59 13.34
N THR A 106 -8.03 4.84 13.74
CA THR A 106 -7.95 3.37 13.79
C THR A 106 -7.72 2.79 12.40
N PHE A 107 -7.14 1.59 12.32
CA PHE A 107 -7.01 0.90 11.03
C PHE A 107 -8.34 0.69 10.32
N SER A 108 -9.46 0.49 11.03
CA SER A 108 -10.78 0.40 10.41
C SER A 108 -11.21 1.70 9.74
N GLN A 109 -10.85 2.86 10.31
CA GLN A 109 -11.12 4.16 9.69
C GLN A 109 -10.25 4.37 8.45
N LEU A 110 -8.97 3.98 8.51
CA LEU A 110 -8.06 4.04 7.36
C LEU A 110 -8.53 3.12 6.23
N ALA A 111 -8.91 1.88 6.55
CA ALA A 111 -9.46 0.92 5.59
C ALA A 111 -10.72 1.47 4.89
N ALA A 112 -11.65 2.04 5.66
CA ALA A 112 -12.87 2.63 5.10
C ALA A 112 -12.58 3.84 4.20
N ALA A 113 -11.59 4.67 4.55
CA ALA A 113 -11.17 5.78 3.70
C ALA A 113 -10.57 5.27 2.37
N GLY A 114 -9.69 4.27 2.45
CA GLY A 114 -9.09 3.62 1.27
C GLY A 114 -10.12 2.95 0.36
N GLU A 115 -11.09 2.22 0.92
CA GLU A 115 -12.19 1.62 0.14
C GLU A 115 -13.04 2.68 -0.55
N ASN A 116 -13.33 3.80 0.12
CA ASN A 116 -14.16 4.85 -0.47
C ASN A 116 -13.50 5.51 -1.69
N GLU A 117 -12.17 5.70 -1.65
CA GLU A 117 -11.44 6.28 -2.78
C GLU A 117 -11.21 5.23 -3.88
N ILE A 118 -10.54 4.13 -3.52
CA ILE A 118 -10.03 3.16 -4.49
C ILE A 118 -11.13 2.19 -4.92
N GLY A 119 -11.99 1.77 -3.99
CA GLY A 119 -13.10 0.85 -4.27
C GLY A 119 -14.11 1.44 -5.27
N ARG A 120 -14.32 2.76 -5.30
CA ARG A 120 -15.16 3.41 -6.32
C ARG A 120 -14.55 3.31 -7.71
N GLN A 121 -13.26 3.59 -7.84
CA GLN A 121 -12.55 3.50 -9.13
C GLN A 121 -12.52 2.05 -9.62
N TYR A 122 -12.26 1.11 -8.70
CA TYR A 122 -12.20 -0.31 -9.00
C TYR A 122 -13.53 -0.92 -9.43
N LYS A 123 -14.65 -0.56 -8.76
CA LYS A 123 -16.00 -1.05 -9.09
C LYS A 123 -16.46 -0.65 -10.50
N ASN A 124 -15.89 0.42 -11.07
CA ASN A 124 -16.26 0.92 -12.39
C ASN A 124 -15.51 0.25 -13.56
N GLY A 125 -14.55 -0.64 -13.31
CA GLY A 125 -13.82 -1.30 -14.39
C GLY A 125 -12.53 -2.00 -13.94
N ASN A 126 -12.67 -3.05 -13.14
CA ASN A 126 -11.57 -3.86 -12.58
C ASN A 126 -10.39 -4.08 -13.56
N ASP A 127 -10.65 -4.75 -14.69
CA ASP A 127 -9.58 -5.22 -15.57
C ASP A 127 -8.92 -4.07 -16.36
N GLU A 128 -9.70 -3.05 -16.71
CA GLU A 128 -9.22 -1.86 -17.41
C GLU A 128 -8.39 -0.97 -16.48
N PHE A 129 -8.84 -0.78 -15.24
CA PHE A 129 -8.13 -0.03 -14.21
C PHE A 129 -6.78 -0.71 -13.91
N SER A 130 -6.81 -2.02 -13.63
CA SER A 130 -5.61 -2.83 -13.43
C SER A 130 -4.64 -2.69 -14.62
N SER A 131 -5.11 -2.94 -15.84
CA SER A 131 -4.24 -2.97 -17.03
C SER A 131 -3.64 -1.60 -17.41
N LYS A 132 -4.32 -0.49 -17.13
CA LYS A 132 -3.82 0.86 -17.45
C LYS A 132 -2.63 1.28 -16.59
N GLU A 133 -2.51 0.73 -15.39
CA GLU A 133 -1.50 1.16 -14.43
C GLU A 133 -0.22 0.31 -14.47
N PHE A 134 -0.32 -0.96 -14.90
CA PHE A 134 0.85 -1.85 -15.09
C PHE A 134 1.59 -1.58 -16.41
N LYS A 135 2.07 -0.34 -16.59
CA LYS A 135 2.88 0.09 -17.75
C LYS A 135 4.38 -0.07 -17.48
N GLU A 136 5.20 0.02 -18.53
CA GLU A 136 6.67 0.04 -18.40
C GLU A 136 7.16 1.10 -17.41
N ASP A 137 6.49 2.24 -17.34
CA ASP A 137 6.87 3.33 -16.45
C ASP A 137 6.74 2.96 -14.98
N LEU A 138 5.75 2.14 -14.60
CA LEU A 138 5.63 1.61 -13.24
C LEU A 138 6.87 0.77 -12.89
N LYS A 139 7.31 -0.10 -13.80
CA LYS A 139 8.51 -0.92 -13.61
C LYS A 139 9.79 -0.07 -13.54
N LYS A 140 9.93 0.93 -14.41
CA LYS A 140 11.08 1.87 -14.42
C LYS A 140 11.13 2.70 -13.13
N ASN A 141 9.99 3.22 -12.68
CA ASN A 141 9.89 3.96 -11.42
C ASN A 141 10.21 3.07 -10.23
N HIS A 142 9.71 1.84 -10.24
CA HIS A 142 10.01 0.86 -9.21
C HIS A 142 11.50 0.54 -9.11
N GLN A 143 12.21 0.37 -10.22
CA GLN A 143 13.66 0.19 -10.21
C GLN A 143 14.39 1.40 -9.60
N ARG A 144 13.94 2.63 -9.91
CA ARG A 144 14.49 3.85 -9.30
C ARG A 144 14.22 3.87 -7.79
N PHE A 145 13.00 3.54 -7.37
CA PHE A 145 12.64 3.41 -5.96
C PHE A 145 13.58 2.43 -5.23
N LEU A 146 13.81 1.23 -5.78
CA LEU A 146 14.70 0.22 -5.18
C LEU A 146 16.18 0.65 -5.15
N SER A 147 16.61 1.53 -6.05
CA SER A 147 17.99 2.03 -6.09
C SER A 147 18.30 3.07 -5.01
N ARG A 148 17.26 3.69 -4.42
CA ARG A 148 17.40 4.71 -3.37
C ARG A 148 17.52 4.03 -2.01
N LYS A 149 18.75 4.00 -1.48
CA LYS A 149 19.03 3.53 -0.13
C LYS A 149 19.42 4.72 0.75
N ILE A 150 19.06 4.66 2.03
CA ILE A 150 19.63 5.58 3.03
C ILE A 150 21.15 5.49 2.92
N LYS A 151 21.83 6.62 2.74
CA LYS A 151 23.28 6.71 2.87
C LYS A 151 23.60 6.71 4.36
N ASN A 152 24.32 5.68 4.81
CA ASN A 152 24.91 5.65 6.16
C ASN A 152 25.93 6.77 6.33
#